data_AF-A0A525WPM4-F1
#
_entry.id   AF-A0A525WPM4-F1
#
_cell.length_a   1.000
_cell.length_b   1.000
_cell.length_c   1.000
_cell.angle_alpha   90.00
_cell.angle_beta   90.00
_cell.angle_gamma   90.00
#
_symmetry.space_group_name_H-M   'P 1'
#
loop_
_entity.id
_entity.type
_entity.pdbx_description
1 polymer ?
#
loop_
_entity_poly.entity_id
_entity_poly.type
_entity_poly.pdbx_seq_one_letter_code
_entity_poly.pdbx_strand_id
1 'polypeptide(L)' 'MSVRLNITMDDDVYARLKREVPPKKLSAFIAAAVRSKLHPAAKTLDAAYRAARKEEWRKQLEDDWKSTEGEGWPK' A
#
# COMPACT_ATOMS: atom_id res chain seq x y z
N MET A 1 -14.93 7.45 -6.45
CA MET A 1 -15.84 8.44 -5.84
C MET A 1 -14.99 9.49 -5.15
N SER A 2 -15.16 10.79 -5.45
CA SER A 2 -14.42 11.87 -4.79
C SER A 2 -15.29 12.52 -3.70
N VAL A 3 -14.74 12.65 -2.50
CA VAL A 3 -15.40 13.29 -1.36
C VAL A 3 -14.66 14.59 -1.05
N ARG A 4 -15.38 15.70 -0.88
CA ARG A 4 -14.80 16.95 -0.38
C ARG A 4 -14.93 17.00 1.13
N LEU A 5 -13.83 17.33 1.80
CA LEU A 5 -13.75 17.45 3.25
C LEU A 5 -13.30 18.88 3.59
N ASN A 6 -13.95 19.46 4.60
CA ASN A 6 -13.42 20.63 5.30
C ASN A 6 -12.70 20.11 6.55
N ILE A 7 -11.43 20.45 6.69
CA ILE A 7 -10.55 19.98 7.77
C ILE A 7 -9.99 21.19 8.50
N THR A 8 -10.10 21.16 9.82
CA THR A 8 -9.41 22.11 10.70
C THR A 8 -8.06 21.51 11.09
N MET A 9 -7.00 22.30 10.98
CA MET A 9 -5.66 21.92 11.39
C MET A 9 -5.00 23.08 12.12
N ASP A 10 -3.95 22.78 12.86
CA ASP A 10 -3.17 23.77 13.58
C ASP A 10 -2.47 24.75 12.61
N ASP A 11 -2.36 26.01 13.02
CA ASP A 11 -1.89 27.10 12.15
C ASP A 11 -0.40 26.92 11.80
N ASP A 12 0.41 26.43 12.73
CA ASP A 12 1.83 26.14 12.52
C ASP A 12 2.03 25.00 11.50
N VAL A 13 1.19 23.96 11.59
CA VAL A 13 1.16 22.83 10.66
C VAL A 13 0.74 23.31 9.27
N TYR A 14 -0.29 24.17 9.18
CA TYR A 14 -0.73 24.74 7.91
C TYR A 14 0.35 25.62 7.26
N ALA A 15 1.01 26.47 8.05
CA ALA A 15 2.09 27.33 7.56
C ALA A 15 3.26 26.51 7.01
N ARG A 16 3.68 25.47 7.73
CA ARG A 16 4.73 24.56 7.27
C ARG A 16 4.31 23.79 6.01
N LEU A 17 3.07 23.32 5.96
CA LEU A 17 2.52 22.63 4.79
C LEU A 17 2.55 23.54 3.54
N LYS A 18 2.18 24.81 3.68
CA LYS A 18 2.23 25.80 2.59
C LYS A 18 3.65 26.11 2.12
N ARG A 19 4.64 26.04 3.02
CA ARG A 19 6.05 26.28 2.69
C ARG A 19 6.68 25.13 1.93
N GLU A 20 6.41 23.89 2.36
CA GLU A 20 7.05 22.69 1.83
C GLU A 20 6.36 22.15 0.57
N VAL A 21 5.05 22.39 0.41
CA VAL A 21 4.27 21.83 -0.71
C VAL A 21 4.09 22.86 -1.83
N PRO A 22 4.33 22.48 -3.11
CA PRO A 22 4.09 23.36 -4.24
C PRO A 22 2.64 23.88 -4.29
N PRO A 23 2.42 25.11 -4.80
CA PRO A 23 1.09 25.66 -4.95
C PRO A 23 0.18 24.74 -5.77
N LYS A 24 -1.09 24.66 -5.39
CA LYS A 24 -2.13 23.77 -5.98
C LYS A 24 -1.92 22.25 -5.78
N LYS A 25 -0.90 21.80 -5.03
CA LYS A 25 -0.68 20.36 -4.73
C LYS A 25 -1.02 19.95 -3.29
N LEU A 26 -1.59 20.85 -2.49
CA LEU A 26 -1.88 20.62 -1.07
C LEU A 26 -2.81 19.41 -0.85
N SER A 27 -3.93 19.34 -1.58
CA SER A 27 -4.87 18.22 -1.47
C SER A 27 -4.26 16.89 -1.89
N ALA A 28 -3.40 16.90 -2.92
CA ALA A 28 -2.70 15.70 -3.39
C ALA A 28 -1.69 15.21 -2.34
N PHE A 29 -0.98 16.13 -1.68
CA PHE A 29 -0.06 15.81 -0.60
C PHE A 29 -0.80 15.22 0.61
N ILE A 30 -1.90 15.84 1.05
CA ILE A 30 -2.70 15.33 2.18
C ILE A 30 -3.23 13.93 1.86
N ALA A 31 -3.76 13.71 0.65
CA ALA A 31 -4.24 12.40 0.23
C ALA A 31 -3.12 11.34 0.21
N ALA A 32 -1.93 11.70 -0.26
CA ALA A 32 -0.77 10.81 -0.25
C ALA A 32 -0.30 10.47 1.18
N ALA A 33 -0.25 11.46 2.07
CA ALA A 33 0.11 11.27 3.47
C ALA A 33 -0.90 10.37 4.20
N VAL A 34 -2.20 10.61 3.99
CA VAL A 34 -3.27 9.76 4.54
C VAL A 34 -3.18 8.35 3.98
N ARG A 35 -2.96 8.18 2.67
CA ARG A 35 -2.79 6.86 2.06
C ARG A 35 -1.56 6.13 2.62
N SER A 36 -0.45 6.83 2.84
CA SER A 36 0.73 6.25 3.48
C SER A 36 0.46 5.84 4.92
N LYS A 37 -0.26 6.66 5.69
CA LYS A 37 -0.59 6.38 7.09
C LYS A 37 -1.59 5.22 7.24
N LEU A 38 -2.57 5.13 6.34
CA LEU A 38 -3.59 4.09 6.31
C LEU A 38 -3.16 2.84 5.52
N HIS A 39 -2.02 2.88 4.85
CA HIS A 39 -1.47 1.70 4.18
C HIS A 39 -1.32 0.59 5.23
N PRO A 40 -1.70 -0.67 4.94
CA PRO A 40 -1.47 -1.77 5.86
C PRO A 40 0.00 -1.74 6.26
N ALA A 41 0.23 -1.62 7.58
CA ALA A 41 1.57 -1.62 8.12
C ALA A 41 2.28 -2.88 7.61
N ALA A 42 3.57 -2.80 7.30
CA ALA A 42 4.33 -3.95 6.79
C ALA A 42 4.14 -5.20 7.67
N LYS A 43 3.95 -5.02 8.98
CA LYS A 43 3.61 -6.07 9.95
C LYS A 43 2.22 -6.71 9.70
N THR A 44 1.21 -5.90 9.39
CA THR A 44 -0.13 -6.38 9.03
C THR A 44 -0.09 -7.14 7.71
N LEU A 45 0.71 -6.65 6.75
CA LEU A 45 0.92 -7.32 5.47
C LEU A 45 1.63 -8.68 5.65
N ASP A 46 2.74 -8.71 6.40
CA ASP A 46 3.49 -9.93 6.70
C ASP A 46 2.62 -10.96 7.44
N ALA A 47 1.82 -10.52 8.42
CA ALA A 47 0.87 -11.39 9.11
C ALA A 47 -0.18 -11.98 8.14
N ALA A 48 -0.72 -11.15 7.24
CA ALA A 48 -1.67 -11.61 6.23
C ALA A 48 -1.04 -12.61 5.25
N TYR A 49 0.19 -12.38 4.80
CA TYR A 49 0.93 -13.33 3.96
C TYR A 49 1.21 -14.65 4.68
N ARG A 50 1.65 -14.60 5.95
CA ARG A 50 1.89 -15.80 6.76
C ARG A 50 0.60 -16.59 7.02
N ALA A 51 -0.51 -15.91 7.26
CA ALA A 51 -1.81 -16.54 7.41
C ALA A 51 -2.23 -17.21 6.11
N ALA A 52 -2.14 -16.49 4.99
CA ALA A 52 -2.56 -16.99 3.70
C ALA A 52 -1.64 -18.10 3.13
N ARG A 53 -0.37 -18.22 3.59
CA ARG A 53 0.48 -19.40 3.32
C ARG A 53 -0.08 -20.70 3.91
N LYS A 54 -0.94 -20.62 4.93
CA LYS A 54 -1.56 -21.79 5.56
C LYS A 54 -2.82 -22.26 4.82
N GLU A 55 -3.28 -21.53 3.82
CA GLU A 55 -4.47 -21.89 3.06
C GLU A 55 -4.19 -23.08 2.14
N GLU A 56 -5.02 -24.12 2.21
CA GLU A 56 -4.81 -25.39 1.51
C GLU A 56 -4.78 -25.25 -0.02
N TRP A 57 -5.61 -24.36 -0.58
CA TRP A 57 -5.61 -24.08 -2.03
C TRP A 57 -4.29 -23.47 -2.51
N ARG A 58 -3.55 -22.76 -1.65
CA ARG A 58 -2.24 -22.23 -2.01
C ARG A 58 -1.15 -23.28 -2.03
N LYS A 59 -1.26 -24.32 -1.19
CA LYS A 59 -0.33 -25.46 -1.27
C LYS A 59 -0.54 -26.24 -2.56
N GLN A 60 -1.80 -26.47 -2.92
CA GLN A 60 -2.17 -27.08 -4.20
C GLN A 60 -1.63 -26.24 -5.37
N LEU A 61 -1.84 -24.92 -5.32
CA LEU A 61 -1.28 -24.01 -6.34
C LEU A 61 0.25 -24.03 -6.38
N GLU A 62 0.94 -24.03 -5.24
CA GLU A 62 2.41 -24.12 -5.20
C GLU A 62 2.91 -25.43 -5.84
N ASP A 63 2.23 -26.54 -5.59
CA ASP A 63 2.57 -27.84 -6.17
C ASP A 63 2.25 -27.90 -7.68
N ASP A 64 1.15 -27.28 -8.11
CA ASP A 64 0.84 -27.10 -9.54
C ASP A 64 1.92 -26.27 -10.24
N TRP A 65 2.40 -25.18 -9.63
CA TRP A 65 3.45 -24.33 -10.20
C TRP A 65 4.83 -25.00 -10.22
N LYS A 66 5.17 -25.81 -9.22
CA LYS A 66 6.40 -26.64 -9.23
C LYS A 66 6.47 -27.56 -10.44
N SER A 67 5.32 -28.02 -10.94
CA SER A 67 5.28 -28.85 -12.16
C SER A 67 5.63 -28.07 -13.42
N THR A 68 5.50 -26.74 -13.40
CA THR A 68 5.75 -25.85 -14.56
C THR A 68 7.14 -25.23 -14.55
N GLU A 69 7.79 -25.07 -13.37
CA GLU A 69 9.15 -24.52 -13.26
C GLU A 69 10.26 -25.45 -13.81
N GLY A 70 9.91 -26.68 -14.22
CA GLY A 70 10.83 -27.66 -14.80
C GLY A 70 10.95 -27.66 -16.33
N GLU A 71 10.20 -26.83 -17.07
CA GLU A 71 10.37 -26.76 -18.53
C GLU A 71 11.68 -26.04 -18.89
N GLY A 72 12.69 -26.87 -19.14
CA GLY A 72 14.06 -26.48 -19.40
C GLY A 72 14.20 -25.47 -20.53
N TRP A 73 14.82 -24.34 -20.22
CA TRP A 73 15.39 -23.46 -21.22
C TRP A 73 16.42 -24.25 -22.05
N PRO A 74 16.27 -24.37 -23.38
CA PRO A 74 17.33 -24.95 -24.21
C PRO A 74 18.58 -24.07 -24.11
N LYS A 75 19.73 -24.72 -23.89
CA LYS A 75 21.06 -24.09 -23.93
C LYS A 75 21.42 -23.62 -25.33
#